data_AF-A0A0N0JBZ1-F1
#
_entry.id   AF-A0A0N0JBZ1-F1
#
_cell.length_a   1.000
_cell.length_b   1.000
_cell.length_c   1.000
_cell.angle_alpha   90.00
_cell.angle_beta   90.00
_cell.angle_gamma   90.00
#
_symmetry.space_group_name_H-M   'P 1'
#
loop_
_entity.id
_entity.type
_entity.pdbx_description
1 polymer ?
#
loop_
_entity_poly.entity_id
_entity_poly.type
_entity_poly.pdbx_seq_one_letter_code
_entity_poly.pdbx_strand_id
1 'polypeptide(L)'
;MDPRAAVKLLGFSLLAAWWLAYFPLPFLEFYKEWVFVTGLAVAALLGLKPVPLRDVARHPLFLGAAALAVVAVLQAAVRPEHAPRVALYLGYLGVFLVALCSGVGMRRQFGSRATVLLAGTLLIGVVGCVFFAALQLNFIEFDWPFVAGRTRRVTANLAQANHLANLLWLGALAAAYLAVKRVVEPWAVGLVLLLVLVFVHLTGSRMPWVYAMVTLCLGLLAWLRGSQATVKHLGPWLVGMALGFAALAPVLSLAGVADFFGMSSGSTRLSQTGHGSSDSKRLWYWHVAMDAASQEPWLGVGAGRYVGHGLEMSMADERSPEQGATSHAHNISLQLAAEFGIPAALAVTAAVGFWLFQALRRSRHSPEALFAAACGCVLLIHSMLEFPFWYAYFLGLFGLIAGLAAEPENDPSPAVWREQRVLPVMLLAGAIAAHALVRPLENAMQIVMLQVGVGGAPQPAPGIRNALLKVPPWSPYGDWAEALDLMTALPTLETAEGLAVRCDRALHFAPSPYVLARCATVHQVAGDEKRASQLANALCKLFPASDLTLIQSMEFVQRVSPAAGFIVSDCVERLD
;
A
#
# COMPACT_ATOMS: atom_id res chain seq x y z
N MET A 1 20.63 4.88 23.09
CA MET A 1 21.30 4.22 21.95
C MET A 1 22.17 5.26 21.25
N ASP A 2 23.34 4.89 20.71
CA ASP A 2 24.13 5.80 19.87
C ASP A 2 23.26 6.28 18.69
N PRO A 3 23.17 7.59 18.41
CA PRO A 3 22.45 8.10 17.24
C PRO A 3 22.81 7.42 15.92
N ARG A 4 24.06 6.99 15.74
CA ARG A 4 24.46 6.23 14.55
C ARG A 4 23.82 4.85 14.52
N ALA A 5 23.68 4.20 15.67
CA ALA A 5 22.96 2.93 15.78
C ALA A 5 21.46 3.10 15.49
N ALA A 6 20.86 4.25 15.81
CA ALA A 6 19.48 4.57 15.44
C ALA A 6 19.26 4.61 13.93
N VAL A 7 20.14 5.31 13.22
CA VAL A 7 20.05 5.39 11.75
C VAL A 7 20.30 4.03 11.11
N LYS A 8 21.24 3.23 11.65
CA LYS A 8 21.46 1.85 11.19
C LYS A 8 20.25 0.96 11.42
N LEU A 9 19.60 1.06 12.58
CA LEU A 9 18.37 0.31 12.88
C LEU A 9 17.25 0.66 11.91
N LEU A 10 17.03 1.95 11.66
CA LEU A 10 16.04 2.42 10.70
C LEU A 10 16.35 1.95 9.28
N GLY A 11 17.63 1.97 8.90
CA GLY A 11 18.08 1.44 7.61
C GLY A 11 17.81 -0.07 7.51
N PHE A 12 18.19 -0.83 8.53
CA PHE A 12 17.93 -2.27 8.61
C PHE A 12 16.44 -2.60 8.55
N SER A 13 15.57 -1.84 9.23
CA SER A 13 14.13 -2.10 9.20
C SER A 13 13.51 -1.85 7.83
N LEU A 14 14.02 -0.88 7.05
CA LEU A 14 13.63 -0.70 5.64
C LEU A 14 14.09 -1.90 4.78
N LEU A 15 15.36 -2.31 4.92
CA LEU A 15 15.90 -3.46 4.18
C LEU A 15 15.12 -4.74 4.49
N ALA A 16 14.85 -5.00 5.78
CA ALA A 16 14.09 -6.16 6.23
C ALA A 16 12.66 -6.14 5.67
N ALA A 17 11.99 -4.99 5.64
CA ALA A 17 10.66 -4.86 5.04
C ALA A 17 10.65 -5.19 3.52
N TRP A 18 11.73 -4.86 2.79
CA TRP A 18 11.81 -5.11 1.34
C TRP A 18 12.29 -6.52 0.99
N TRP A 19 13.00 -7.18 1.90
CA TRP A 19 13.63 -8.47 1.66
C TRP A 19 12.91 -9.64 2.34
N LEU A 20 12.00 -9.40 3.27
CA LEU A 20 11.22 -10.47 3.92
C LEU A 20 10.25 -11.11 2.91
N ALA A 21 10.42 -12.40 2.64
CA ALA A 21 9.53 -13.20 1.79
C ALA A 21 8.50 -13.99 2.62
N TYR A 22 7.71 -13.29 3.44
CA TYR A 22 6.69 -13.91 4.28
C TYR A 22 5.33 -13.25 4.08
N PHE A 23 4.36 -14.02 3.59
CA PHE A 23 3.07 -13.53 3.10
C PHE A 23 1.87 -14.27 3.72
N PRO A 24 1.65 -14.15 5.04
CA PRO A 24 0.56 -14.85 5.70
C PRO A 24 -0.79 -14.20 5.39
N LEU A 25 -1.83 -15.03 5.29
CA LEU A 25 -3.21 -14.56 5.22
C LEU A 25 -3.74 -14.26 6.64
N PRO A 26 -4.63 -13.27 6.81
CA PRO A 26 -5.26 -12.47 5.76
C PRO A 26 -4.43 -11.25 5.30
N PHE A 27 -3.34 -10.91 5.99
CA PHE A 27 -2.56 -9.70 5.74
C PHE A 27 -1.17 -10.01 5.18
N LEU A 28 -1.06 -10.12 3.85
CA LEU A 28 0.16 -10.56 3.17
C LEU A 28 1.40 -9.73 3.52
N GLU A 29 1.24 -8.46 3.87
CA GLU A 29 2.34 -7.51 4.04
C GLU A 29 2.56 -7.11 5.50
N PHE A 30 1.78 -7.69 6.42
CA PHE A 30 1.76 -7.28 7.83
C PHE A 30 3.14 -7.30 8.49
N TYR A 31 3.91 -8.37 8.33
CA TYR A 31 5.20 -8.50 9.00
C TYR A 31 6.26 -7.54 8.44
N LYS A 32 6.18 -7.20 7.16
CA LYS A 32 7.07 -6.21 6.54
C LYS A 32 6.78 -4.82 7.10
N GLU A 33 5.51 -4.47 7.18
CA GLU A 33 5.07 -3.21 7.78
C GLU A 33 5.41 -3.16 9.27
N TRP A 34 5.16 -4.24 10.00
CA TRP A 34 5.45 -4.36 11.43
C TRP A 34 6.93 -4.18 11.75
N VAL A 35 7.84 -4.85 11.01
CA VAL A 35 9.29 -4.68 11.17
C VAL A 35 9.71 -3.24 10.91
N PHE A 36 9.16 -2.59 9.87
CA PHE A 36 9.45 -1.19 9.59
C PHE A 36 8.95 -0.26 10.70
N VAL A 37 7.69 -0.39 11.11
CA VAL A 37 7.06 0.47 12.12
C VAL A 37 7.76 0.33 13.47
N THR A 38 8.08 -0.89 13.89
CA THR A 38 8.84 -1.14 15.13
C THR A 38 10.25 -0.55 15.06
N GLY A 39 10.98 -0.78 13.97
CA GLY A 39 12.31 -0.22 13.76
C GLY A 39 12.32 1.31 13.77
N LEU A 40 11.34 1.94 13.10
CA LEU A 40 11.14 3.39 13.09
C LEU A 40 10.84 3.93 14.50
N ALA A 41 9.90 3.31 15.22
CA ALA A 41 9.52 3.73 16.56
C ALA A 41 10.70 3.63 17.54
N VAL A 42 11.44 2.52 17.52
CA VAL A 42 12.62 2.30 18.38
C VAL A 42 13.75 3.28 18.02
N ALA A 43 14.03 3.50 16.73
CA ALA A 43 15.03 4.47 16.29
C ALA A 43 14.68 5.89 16.76
N ALA A 44 13.42 6.30 16.60
CA ALA A 44 12.91 7.60 17.05
C ALA A 44 12.98 7.77 18.58
N LEU A 45 12.69 6.72 19.35
CA LEU A 45 12.73 6.76 20.82
C LEU A 45 14.15 6.82 21.39
N LEU A 46 15.06 6.03 20.84
CA LEU A 46 16.30 5.68 21.52
C LEU A 46 17.54 6.41 21.00
N GLY A 47 17.51 7.04 19.83
CA GLY A 47 18.71 7.69 19.31
C GLY A 47 18.55 8.87 18.34
N LEU A 48 17.35 9.18 17.85
CA LEU A 48 17.15 10.42 17.08
C LEU A 48 16.84 11.61 18.00
N LYS A 49 17.46 12.76 17.72
CA LYS A 49 17.16 13.99 18.44
C LYS A 49 15.68 14.36 18.21
N PRO A 50 14.90 14.59 19.28
CA PRO A 50 13.52 14.96 19.14
C PRO A 50 13.46 16.39 18.57
N VAL A 51 12.43 16.65 17.78
CA VAL A 51 12.26 17.92 17.06
C VAL A 51 11.12 18.69 17.72
N PRO A 52 11.33 19.96 18.12
CA PRO A 52 10.27 20.83 18.61
C PRO A 52 9.03 20.77 17.73
N LEU A 53 7.86 20.56 18.36
CA LEU A 53 6.59 20.51 17.62
C LEU A 53 6.41 21.75 16.75
N ARG A 54 6.78 22.94 17.26
CA ARG A 54 6.70 24.21 16.52
C ARG A 54 7.47 24.19 15.19
N ASP A 55 8.57 23.44 15.12
CA ASP A 55 9.44 23.38 13.95
C ASP A 55 8.84 22.46 12.88
N VAL A 56 8.13 21.40 13.30
CA VAL A 56 7.42 20.48 12.40
C VAL A 56 6.01 21.00 12.07
N ALA A 57 5.38 21.75 12.97
CA ALA A 57 4.03 22.29 12.79
C ALA A 57 3.93 23.25 11.61
N ARG A 58 5.03 23.92 11.25
CA ARG A 58 5.12 24.77 10.05
C ARG A 58 5.36 23.96 8.77
N HIS A 59 5.74 22.69 8.88
CA HIS A 59 5.94 21.85 7.72
C HIS A 59 4.58 21.58 7.05
N PRO A 60 4.42 21.85 5.75
CA PRO A 60 3.11 21.76 5.10
C PRO A 60 2.52 20.35 5.17
N LEU A 61 3.33 19.31 5.05
CA LEU A 61 2.85 17.93 5.20
C LEU A 61 2.35 17.62 6.62
N PHE A 62 2.87 18.28 7.65
CA PHE A 62 2.33 18.14 9.00
C PHE A 62 0.94 18.76 9.09
N LEU A 63 0.73 19.93 8.49
CA LEU A 63 -0.58 20.58 8.44
C LEU A 63 -1.60 19.75 7.66
N GLY A 64 -1.22 19.19 6.51
CA GLY A 64 -2.08 18.28 5.75
C GLY A 64 -2.43 17.02 6.54
N ALA A 65 -1.44 16.43 7.22
CA ALA A 65 -1.66 15.29 8.11
C ALA A 65 -2.61 15.65 9.28
N ALA A 66 -2.39 16.77 9.95
CA ALA A 66 -3.22 17.25 11.04
C ALA A 66 -4.67 17.49 10.58
N ALA A 67 -4.88 18.10 9.40
CA ALA A 67 -6.20 18.29 8.83
C ALA A 67 -6.92 16.96 8.60
N LEU A 68 -6.23 15.97 8.02
CA LEU A 68 -6.77 14.62 7.85
C LEU A 68 -7.09 13.95 9.19
N ALA A 69 -6.22 14.09 10.19
CA ALA A 69 -6.46 13.55 11.53
C ALA A 69 -7.72 14.13 12.17
N VAL A 70 -7.90 15.45 12.07
CA VAL A 70 -9.08 16.16 12.60
C VAL A 70 -10.35 15.64 11.94
N VAL A 71 -10.36 15.51 10.61
CA VAL A 71 -11.54 14.99 9.88
C VAL A 71 -11.80 13.53 10.23
N ALA A 72 -10.76 12.70 10.35
CA ALA A 72 -10.90 11.30 10.75
C ALA A 72 -11.49 11.16 12.16
N VAL A 73 -11.01 11.96 13.13
CA VAL A 73 -11.55 11.98 14.49
C VAL A 73 -13.00 12.49 14.52
N LEU A 74 -13.31 13.54 13.76
CA LEU A 74 -14.68 14.04 13.61
C LEU A 74 -15.60 12.96 13.00
N GLN A 75 -15.13 12.24 11.99
CA GLN A 75 -15.88 11.14 11.39
C GLN A 75 -16.19 10.04 12.43
N ALA A 76 -15.21 9.62 13.22
CA ALA A 76 -15.43 8.64 14.30
C ALA A 76 -16.34 9.18 15.43
N ALA A 77 -16.34 10.48 15.68
CA ALA A 77 -17.21 11.08 16.68
C ALA A 77 -18.68 11.14 16.22
N VAL A 78 -18.91 11.43 14.93
CA VAL A 78 -20.25 11.50 14.33
C VAL A 78 -20.80 10.11 13.99
N ARG A 79 -19.93 9.21 13.52
CA ARG A 79 -20.26 7.83 13.12
C ARG A 79 -19.35 6.85 13.88
N PRO A 80 -19.67 6.49 15.14
CA PRO A 80 -18.82 5.65 16.00
C PRO A 80 -18.45 4.30 15.41
N GLU A 81 -19.27 3.75 14.52
CA GLU A 81 -19.03 2.51 13.77
C GLU A 81 -17.82 2.60 12.80
N HIS A 82 -17.28 3.80 12.57
CA HIS A 82 -16.06 4.01 11.78
C HIS A 82 -14.79 4.04 12.65
N ALA A 83 -14.94 4.11 13.99
CA ALA A 83 -13.82 4.32 14.92
C ALA A 83 -12.69 3.27 14.77
N PRO A 84 -12.95 1.96 14.61
CA PRO A 84 -11.89 0.97 14.42
C PRO A 84 -11.01 1.25 13.19
N ARG A 85 -11.63 1.58 12.05
CA ARG A 85 -10.91 1.91 10.82
C ARG A 85 -10.20 3.26 10.95
N VAL A 86 -10.86 4.27 11.50
CA VAL A 86 -10.22 5.57 11.79
C VAL A 86 -8.96 5.38 12.63
N ALA A 87 -9.00 4.54 13.68
CA ALA A 87 -7.83 4.25 14.50
C ALA A 87 -6.67 3.65 13.69
N LEU A 88 -6.96 2.75 12.73
CA LEU A 88 -5.95 2.22 11.81
C LEU A 88 -5.32 3.33 10.96
N TYR A 89 -6.13 4.17 10.31
CA TYR A 89 -5.65 5.30 9.50
C TYR A 89 -4.83 6.30 10.32
N LEU A 90 -5.24 6.60 11.57
CA LEU A 90 -4.47 7.43 12.49
C LEU A 90 -3.13 6.76 12.87
N GLY A 91 -3.07 5.43 12.95
CA GLY A 91 -1.83 4.67 13.10
C GLY A 91 -0.87 4.90 11.92
N TYR A 92 -1.34 4.74 10.69
CA TYR A 92 -0.54 5.03 9.48
C TYR A 92 -0.10 6.50 9.41
N LEU A 93 -0.97 7.42 9.79
CA LEU A 93 -0.63 8.84 9.89
C LEU A 93 0.44 9.08 10.96
N GLY A 94 0.36 8.38 12.08
CA GLY A 94 1.39 8.36 13.12
C GLY A 94 2.74 7.88 12.58
N VAL A 95 2.76 6.81 11.78
CA VAL A 95 3.97 6.32 11.10
C VAL A 95 4.56 7.40 10.21
N PHE A 96 3.74 8.06 9.39
CA PHE A 96 4.16 9.16 8.54
C PHE A 96 4.77 10.32 9.34
N LEU A 97 4.10 10.74 10.41
CA LEU A 97 4.54 11.86 11.25
C LEU A 97 5.84 11.54 12.01
N VAL A 98 5.97 10.33 12.57
CA VAL A 98 7.23 9.90 13.21
C VAL A 98 8.36 9.81 12.20
N ALA A 99 8.10 9.32 10.98
CA ALA A 99 9.07 9.31 9.89
C ALA A 99 9.48 10.73 9.47
N LEU A 100 8.52 11.65 9.32
CA LEU A 100 8.78 13.06 9.01
C LEU A 100 9.67 13.72 10.08
N CYS A 101 9.27 13.61 11.35
CA CYS A 101 10.05 14.11 12.48
C CYS A 101 11.45 13.47 12.56
N SER A 102 11.54 12.17 12.30
CA SER A 102 12.82 11.44 12.27
C SER A 102 13.73 11.96 11.16
N GLY A 103 13.19 12.23 9.96
CA GLY A 103 13.92 12.85 8.86
C GLY A 103 14.46 14.23 9.22
N VAL A 104 13.63 15.09 9.81
CA VAL A 104 14.06 16.43 10.29
C VAL A 104 15.13 16.31 11.38
N GLY A 105 14.93 15.41 12.35
CA GLY A 105 15.88 15.16 13.43
C GLY A 105 17.23 14.66 12.92
N MET A 106 17.22 13.71 11.96
CA MET A 106 18.43 13.23 11.29
C MET A 106 19.13 14.35 10.53
N ARG A 107 18.40 15.21 9.82
CA ARG A 107 18.96 16.35 9.08
C ARG A 107 19.65 17.34 10.03
N ARG A 108 19.08 17.62 11.20
CA ARG A 108 19.69 18.48 12.22
C ARG A 108 20.92 17.87 12.86
N GLN A 109 20.89 16.56 13.10
CA GLN A 109 21.95 15.87 13.81
C GLN A 109 23.17 15.54 12.94
N PHE A 110 22.94 15.19 11.67
CA PHE A 110 24.00 14.72 10.76
C PHE A 110 24.17 15.58 9.51
N GLY A 111 23.37 16.64 9.33
CA GLY A 111 23.44 17.52 8.16
C GLY A 111 23.19 16.76 6.85
N SER A 112 24.02 17.02 5.83
CA SER A 112 23.96 16.32 4.53
C SER A 112 24.32 14.85 4.58
N ARG A 113 25.03 14.41 5.63
CA ARG A 113 25.34 12.98 5.81
C ARG A 113 24.08 12.15 6.04
N ALA A 114 23.01 12.73 6.60
CA ALA A 114 21.74 12.04 6.77
C ALA A 114 21.14 11.56 5.42
N THR A 115 21.16 12.43 4.41
CA THR A 115 20.70 12.09 3.06
C THR A 115 21.60 11.05 2.40
N VAL A 116 22.92 11.11 2.64
CA VAL A 116 23.86 10.08 2.18
C VAL A 116 23.55 8.72 2.81
N LEU A 117 23.23 8.67 4.11
CA LEU A 117 22.89 7.43 4.81
C LEU A 117 21.59 6.81 4.27
N LEU A 118 20.55 7.63 4.03
CA LEU A 118 19.31 7.15 3.43
C LEU A 118 19.53 6.68 1.99
N ALA A 119 20.27 7.43 1.18
CA ALA A 119 20.61 7.03 -0.18
C ALA A 119 21.42 5.72 -0.21
N GLY A 120 22.37 5.55 0.72
CA GLY A 120 23.11 4.30 0.90
C GLY A 120 22.20 3.13 1.26
N THR A 121 21.24 3.35 2.17
CA THR A 121 20.22 2.35 2.53
C THR A 121 19.37 1.95 1.32
N LEU A 122 18.89 2.93 0.54
CA LEU A 122 18.13 2.67 -0.68
C LEU A 122 18.96 1.87 -1.69
N LEU A 123 20.22 2.26 -1.91
CA LEU A 123 21.13 1.56 -2.82
C LEU A 123 21.33 0.09 -2.40
N ILE A 124 21.64 -0.15 -1.12
CA ILE A 124 21.79 -1.51 -0.58
C ILE A 124 20.47 -2.29 -0.79
N GLY A 125 19.34 -1.68 -0.44
CA GLY A 125 18.01 -2.26 -0.58
C GLY A 125 17.72 -2.72 -1.99
N VAL A 126 17.95 -1.86 -3.00
CA VAL A 126 17.68 -2.22 -4.40
C VAL A 126 18.65 -3.25 -4.94
N VAL A 127 19.92 -3.25 -4.53
CA VAL A 127 20.86 -4.30 -4.92
C VAL A 127 20.39 -5.66 -4.39
N GLY A 128 19.91 -5.71 -3.14
CA GLY A 128 19.27 -6.90 -2.58
C GLY A 128 17.99 -7.29 -3.34
N CYS A 129 17.14 -6.32 -3.71
CA CYS A 129 15.95 -6.61 -4.51
C CYS A 129 16.29 -7.15 -5.90
N VAL A 130 17.35 -6.64 -6.56
CA VAL A 130 17.86 -7.17 -7.83
C VAL A 130 18.37 -8.60 -7.64
N PHE A 131 19.07 -8.89 -6.53
CA PHE A 131 19.49 -10.24 -6.20
C PHE A 131 18.30 -11.20 -6.05
N PHE A 132 17.29 -10.84 -5.26
CA PHE A 132 16.08 -11.66 -5.11
C PHE A 132 15.28 -11.77 -6.41
N ALA A 133 15.21 -10.71 -7.20
CA ALA A 133 14.62 -10.74 -8.52
C ALA A 133 15.35 -11.70 -9.46
N ALA A 134 16.69 -11.71 -9.44
CA ALA A 134 17.49 -12.65 -10.22
C ALA A 134 17.27 -14.10 -9.75
N LEU A 135 17.16 -14.34 -8.44
CA LEU A 135 16.81 -15.67 -7.92
C LEU A 135 15.42 -16.11 -8.39
N GLN A 136 14.45 -15.20 -8.43
CA GLN A 136 13.09 -15.45 -8.91
C GLN A 136 13.03 -15.81 -10.42
N LEU A 137 14.04 -15.41 -11.20
CA LEU A 137 14.15 -15.74 -12.63
C LEU A 137 14.69 -17.16 -12.89
N ASN A 138 15.20 -17.88 -11.89
CA ASN A 138 15.79 -19.20 -12.10
C ASN A 138 14.77 -20.23 -12.64
N PHE A 139 15.26 -21.11 -13.52
CA PHE A 139 14.47 -22.16 -14.19
C PHE A 139 14.16 -23.38 -13.31
N ILE A 140 14.77 -23.48 -12.14
CA ILE A 140 14.54 -24.55 -11.17
C ILE A 140 13.57 -23.98 -10.14
N GLU A 141 12.43 -24.61 -9.96
CA GLU A 141 11.43 -24.30 -8.93
C GLU A 141 12.00 -24.59 -7.54
N PHE A 142 12.94 -23.76 -7.09
CA PHE A 142 13.40 -23.78 -5.73
C PHE A 142 12.33 -23.14 -4.85
N ASP A 143 11.62 -23.97 -4.09
CA ASP A 143 10.71 -23.52 -3.03
C ASP A 143 11.54 -23.06 -1.81
N TRP A 144 12.31 -22.00 -2.01
CA TRP A 144 13.10 -21.40 -0.94
C TRP A 144 12.22 -20.49 -0.10
N PRO A 145 12.11 -20.71 1.21
CA PRO A 145 11.23 -19.94 2.09
C PRO A 145 11.63 -18.45 2.20
N PHE A 146 12.79 -18.07 1.66
CA PHE A 146 13.33 -16.71 1.67
C PHE A 146 13.21 -15.99 0.33
N VAL A 147 12.63 -16.61 -0.70
CA VAL A 147 12.43 -16.01 -2.03
C VAL A 147 10.95 -16.10 -2.37
N ALA A 148 10.34 -14.97 -2.76
CA ALA A 148 8.95 -14.99 -3.22
C ALA A 148 8.81 -15.85 -4.48
N GLY A 149 7.72 -16.63 -4.55
CA GLY A 149 7.44 -17.54 -5.65
C GLY A 149 7.44 -16.86 -7.02
N ARG A 150 7.71 -17.65 -8.06
CA ARG A 150 7.73 -17.17 -9.45
C ARG A 150 6.34 -16.74 -9.88
N THR A 151 6.23 -15.57 -10.50
CA THR A 151 4.98 -15.08 -11.12
C THR A 151 5.23 -14.73 -12.58
N ARG A 152 4.18 -14.35 -13.33
CA ARG A 152 4.33 -13.83 -14.71
C ARG A 152 5.04 -12.48 -14.79
N ARG A 153 5.38 -11.85 -13.65
CA ARG A 153 6.13 -10.60 -13.57
C ARG A 153 7.24 -10.74 -12.53
N VAL A 154 8.35 -10.03 -12.71
CA VAL A 154 9.36 -9.96 -11.65
C VAL A 154 8.86 -9.07 -10.53
N THR A 155 8.87 -9.61 -9.31
CA THR A 155 8.36 -8.95 -8.10
C THR A 155 9.38 -8.89 -6.97
N ALA A 156 10.43 -9.72 -7.00
CA ALA A 156 11.33 -9.97 -5.88
C ALA A 156 10.53 -10.29 -4.59
N ASN A 157 11.14 -10.14 -3.42
CA ASN A 157 10.46 -10.37 -2.14
C ASN A 157 9.40 -9.32 -1.80
N LEU A 158 9.20 -8.31 -2.64
CA LEU A 158 8.07 -7.39 -2.52
C LEU A 158 6.75 -8.01 -2.98
N ALA A 159 6.75 -9.12 -3.73
CA ALA A 159 5.57 -9.76 -4.33
C ALA A 159 4.64 -8.84 -5.17
N GLN A 160 5.09 -7.61 -5.47
CA GLN A 160 4.35 -6.67 -6.30
C GLN A 160 5.29 -5.94 -7.26
N ALA A 161 5.10 -6.19 -8.56
CA ALA A 161 6.00 -5.70 -9.60
C ALA A 161 6.04 -4.17 -9.72
N ASN A 162 4.93 -3.48 -9.47
CA ASN A 162 4.89 -2.02 -9.49
C ASN A 162 5.66 -1.41 -8.30
N HIS A 163 5.61 -2.06 -7.14
CA HIS A 163 6.40 -1.67 -5.97
C HIS A 163 7.89 -1.87 -6.21
N LEU A 164 8.26 -3.01 -6.80
CA LEU A 164 9.65 -3.25 -7.19
C LEU A 164 10.13 -2.19 -8.18
N ALA A 165 9.38 -1.90 -9.24
CA ALA A 165 9.75 -0.88 -10.23
C ALA A 165 9.98 0.51 -9.60
N ASN A 166 9.12 0.90 -8.66
CA ASN A 166 9.27 2.13 -7.89
C ASN A 166 10.55 2.12 -7.05
N LEU A 167 10.75 1.08 -6.23
CA LEU A 167 11.92 0.99 -5.35
C LEU A 167 13.22 0.98 -6.14
N LEU A 168 13.29 0.21 -7.22
CA LEU A 168 14.41 0.18 -8.15
C LEU A 168 14.72 1.58 -8.72
N TRP A 169 13.70 2.33 -9.12
CA TRP A 169 13.90 3.71 -9.60
C TRP A 169 14.42 4.64 -8.50
N LEU A 170 13.91 4.52 -7.26
CA LEU A 170 14.43 5.28 -6.10
C LEU A 170 15.89 4.93 -5.79
N GLY A 171 16.29 3.67 -5.92
CA GLY A 171 17.68 3.26 -5.75
C GLY A 171 18.59 3.75 -6.87
N ALA A 172 18.09 3.87 -8.10
CA ALA A 172 18.83 4.49 -9.19
C ALA A 172 19.06 6.00 -8.95
N LEU A 173 18.05 6.73 -8.45
CA LEU A 173 18.21 8.12 -7.99
C LEU A 173 19.23 8.21 -6.84
N ALA A 174 19.21 7.25 -5.91
CA ALA A 174 20.16 7.19 -4.82
C ALA A 174 21.59 6.94 -5.29
N ALA A 175 21.79 6.03 -6.25
CA ALA A 175 23.09 5.75 -6.87
C ALA A 175 23.67 7.00 -7.54
N ALA A 176 22.87 7.72 -8.32
CA ALA A 176 23.26 8.99 -8.95
C ALA A 176 23.66 10.05 -7.92
N TYR A 177 22.87 10.21 -6.83
CA TYR A 177 23.19 11.13 -5.76
C TYR A 177 24.50 10.76 -5.04
N LEU A 178 24.73 9.48 -4.74
CA LEU A 178 25.95 9.00 -4.08
C LEU A 178 27.20 9.14 -4.95
N ALA A 179 27.07 9.02 -6.28
CA ALA A 179 28.15 9.27 -7.24
C ALA A 179 28.69 10.70 -7.10
N VAL A 180 27.78 11.68 -7.09
CA VAL A 180 28.15 13.09 -7.02
C VAL A 180 28.65 13.49 -5.63
N LYS A 181 28.19 12.79 -4.58
CA LYS A 181 28.74 12.91 -3.22
C LYS A 181 30.08 12.17 -3.03
N ARG A 182 30.60 11.51 -4.08
CA ARG A 182 31.87 10.75 -4.07
C ARG A 182 31.93 9.68 -2.98
N VAL A 183 30.78 9.08 -2.67
CA VAL A 183 30.67 7.97 -1.71
C VAL A 183 30.82 6.63 -2.43
N VAL A 184 30.40 6.57 -3.68
CA VAL A 184 30.52 5.40 -4.56
C VAL A 184 31.19 5.84 -5.85
N GLU A 185 32.10 5.01 -6.36
CA GLU A 185 32.82 5.29 -7.61
C GLU A 185 31.86 5.36 -8.82
N PRO A 186 32.06 6.31 -9.76
CA PRO A 186 31.20 6.48 -10.94
C PRO A 186 31.00 5.21 -11.77
N TRP A 187 32.04 4.38 -11.94
CA TRP A 187 31.95 3.15 -12.73
C TRP A 187 31.02 2.12 -12.06
N ALA A 188 31.07 2.02 -10.72
CA ALA A 188 30.23 1.12 -9.95
C ALA A 188 28.77 1.57 -10.01
N VAL A 189 28.53 2.90 -9.96
CA VAL A 189 27.21 3.48 -10.18
C VAL A 189 26.69 3.17 -11.58
N GLY A 190 27.52 3.28 -12.62
CA GLY A 190 27.14 2.91 -13.99
C GLY A 190 26.69 1.45 -14.11
N LEU A 191 27.42 0.52 -13.49
CA LEU A 191 27.07 -0.90 -13.46
C LEU A 191 25.75 -1.15 -12.71
N VAL A 192 25.58 -0.54 -11.53
CA VAL A 192 24.35 -0.68 -10.76
C VAL A 192 23.15 -0.11 -11.52
N LEU A 193 23.30 1.06 -12.15
CA LEU A 193 22.24 1.66 -12.97
C LEU A 193 21.86 0.73 -14.11
N LEU A 194 22.82 0.16 -14.84
CA LEU A 194 22.53 -0.80 -15.91
C LEU A 194 21.70 -1.98 -15.39
N LEU A 195 22.14 -2.62 -14.31
CA LEU A 195 21.41 -3.74 -13.70
C LEU A 195 20.01 -3.35 -13.26
N VAL A 196 19.88 -2.22 -12.55
CA VAL A 196 18.59 -1.72 -12.08
C VAL A 196 17.65 -1.47 -13.26
N LEU A 197 18.11 -0.84 -14.33
CA LEU A 197 17.27 -0.54 -15.50
C LEU A 197 16.80 -1.80 -16.24
N VAL A 198 17.63 -2.85 -16.31
CA VAL A 198 17.22 -4.17 -16.83
C VAL A 198 16.09 -4.75 -15.97
N PHE A 199 16.24 -4.77 -14.65
CA PHE A 199 15.22 -5.34 -13.77
C PHE A 199 13.96 -4.49 -13.70
N VAL A 200 14.06 -3.17 -13.83
CA VAL A 200 12.91 -2.26 -13.99
C VAL A 200 12.09 -2.68 -15.22
N HIS A 201 12.73 -3.00 -16.34
CA HIS A 201 12.05 -3.50 -17.53
C HIS A 201 11.33 -4.84 -17.26
N LEU A 202 12.01 -5.78 -16.61
CA LEU A 202 11.47 -7.12 -16.31
C LEU A 202 10.28 -7.12 -15.32
N THR A 203 10.06 -6.03 -14.58
CA THR A 203 8.82 -5.87 -13.79
C THR A 203 7.57 -5.79 -14.66
N GLY A 204 7.71 -5.50 -15.97
CA GLY A 204 6.61 -5.25 -16.88
C GLY A 204 5.77 -4.02 -16.51
N SER A 205 6.22 -3.15 -15.59
CA SER A 205 5.50 -1.92 -15.23
C SER A 205 5.66 -0.86 -16.31
N ARG A 206 4.59 -0.07 -16.56
CA ARG A 206 4.63 1.07 -17.48
C ARG A 206 5.02 2.38 -16.78
N MET A 207 4.90 2.41 -15.46
CA MET A 207 5.21 3.57 -14.61
C MET A 207 6.65 4.10 -14.77
N PRO A 208 7.68 3.24 -14.98
CA PRO A 208 9.05 3.72 -15.21
C PRO A 208 9.21 4.70 -16.36
N TRP A 209 8.34 4.67 -17.38
CA TRP A 209 8.37 5.68 -18.45
C TRP A 209 8.00 7.07 -17.95
N VAL A 210 7.01 7.17 -17.05
CA VAL A 210 6.63 8.43 -16.41
C VAL A 210 7.72 8.87 -15.44
N TYR A 211 8.32 7.93 -14.71
CA TYR A 211 9.47 8.21 -13.84
C TYR A 211 10.66 8.73 -14.64
N ALA A 212 10.97 8.14 -15.80
CA ALA A 212 12.00 8.58 -16.72
C ALA A 212 11.74 10.00 -17.22
N MET A 213 10.51 10.30 -17.65
CA MET A 213 10.13 11.63 -18.11
C MET A 213 10.35 12.70 -17.03
N VAL A 214 9.88 12.47 -15.80
CA VAL A 214 10.06 13.45 -14.73
C VAL A 214 11.52 13.54 -14.29
N THR A 215 12.24 12.43 -14.24
CA THR A 215 13.68 12.41 -13.93
C THR A 215 14.50 13.16 -14.98
N LEU A 216 14.14 13.04 -16.27
CA LEU A 216 14.72 13.81 -17.37
C LEU A 216 14.49 15.31 -17.19
N CYS A 217 13.24 15.73 -16.93
CA CYS A 217 12.91 17.13 -16.71
C CYS A 217 13.68 17.73 -15.51
N LEU A 218 13.74 17.01 -14.39
CA LEU A 218 14.51 17.44 -13.21
C LEU A 218 16.01 17.46 -13.47
N GLY A 219 16.53 16.47 -14.21
CA GLY A 219 17.92 16.39 -14.61
C GLY A 219 18.34 17.56 -15.51
N LEU A 220 17.54 17.88 -16.52
CA LEU A 220 17.75 19.03 -17.39
C LEU A 220 17.67 20.35 -16.61
N LEU A 221 16.68 20.49 -15.72
CA LEU A 221 16.55 21.67 -14.87
C LEU A 221 17.79 21.84 -13.97
N ALA A 222 18.29 20.76 -13.37
CA ALA A 222 19.47 20.76 -12.52
C ALA A 222 20.76 21.06 -13.30
N TRP A 223 20.90 20.47 -14.50
CA TRP A 223 22.07 20.69 -15.37
C TRP A 223 22.13 22.14 -15.86
N LEU A 224 21.00 22.67 -16.36
CA LEU A 224 20.94 23.98 -17.01
C LEU A 224 20.80 25.14 -16.02
N ARG A 225 20.06 24.94 -14.92
CA ARG A 225 19.68 26.01 -13.98
C ARG A 225 20.14 25.77 -12.54
N GLY A 226 20.89 24.71 -12.27
CA GLY A 226 21.51 24.50 -10.95
C GLY A 226 22.51 25.61 -10.65
N SER A 227 22.51 26.15 -9.44
CA SER A 227 23.47 27.18 -9.04
C SER A 227 24.74 26.59 -8.42
N GLN A 228 24.62 25.42 -7.76
CA GLN A 228 25.75 24.72 -7.15
C GLN A 228 26.36 23.70 -8.11
N ALA A 229 27.69 23.56 -8.10
CA ALA A 229 28.40 22.60 -8.93
C ALA A 229 27.90 21.16 -8.70
N THR A 230 27.63 20.77 -7.45
CA THR A 230 27.09 19.44 -7.11
C THR A 230 25.70 19.21 -7.74
N VAL A 231 24.83 20.23 -7.78
CA VAL A 231 23.52 20.13 -8.45
C VAL A 231 23.71 19.99 -9.97
N LYS A 232 24.58 20.81 -10.56
CA LYS A 232 24.89 20.74 -11.99
C LYS A 232 25.49 19.39 -12.40
N HIS A 233 26.30 18.77 -11.54
CA HIS A 233 26.88 17.45 -11.80
C HIS A 233 25.86 16.30 -11.61
N LEU A 234 24.86 16.48 -10.75
CA LEU A 234 23.77 15.50 -10.59
C LEU A 234 22.83 15.50 -11.80
N GLY A 235 22.61 16.65 -12.45
CA GLY A 235 21.76 16.77 -13.64
C GLY A 235 22.07 15.74 -14.74
N PRO A 236 23.31 15.65 -15.26
CA PRO A 236 23.70 14.67 -16.27
C PRO A 236 23.48 13.21 -15.86
N TRP A 237 23.65 12.85 -14.58
CA TRP A 237 23.33 11.50 -14.11
C TRP A 237 21.84 11.20 -14.23
N LEU A 238 20.98 12.14 -13.84
CA LEU A 238 19.53 11.98 -13.95
C LEU A 238 19.08 11.90 -15.42
N VAL A 239 19.65 12.75 -16.28
CA VAL A 239 19.41 12.72 -17.74
C VAL A 239 19.88 11.40 -18.34
N GLY A 240 21.11 10.98 -18.04
CA GLY A 240 21.70 9.75 -18.56
C GLY A 240 20.93 8.51 -18.13
N MET A 241 20.46 8.46 -16.88
CA MET A 241 19.59 7.39 -16.39
C MET A 241 18.25 7.34 -17.14
N ALA A 242 17.59 8.48 -17.33
CA ALA A 242 16.31 8.54 -18.03
C ALA A 242 16.43 8.16 -19.51
N LEU A 243 17.43 8.71 -20.22
CA LEU A 243 17.71 8.38 -21.62
C LEU A 243 18.22 6.94 -21.78
N GLY A 244 19.04 6.47 -20.84
CA GLY A 244 19.52 5.10 -20.79
C GLY A 244 18.36 4.10 -20.68
N PHE A 245 17.37 4.37 -19.82
CA PHE A 245 16.16 3.55 -19.75
C PHE A 245 15.36 3.61 -21.06
N ALA A 246 15.17 4.80 -21.61
CA ALA A 246 14.41 5.00 -22.85
C ALA A 246 15.06 4.30 -24.06
N ALA A 247 16.39 4.17 -24.09
CA ALA A 247 17.12 3.43 -25.10
C ALA A 247 17.16 1.92 -24.83
N LEU A 248 17.38 1.52 -23.58
CA LEU A 248 17.56 0.11 -23.20
C LEU A 248 16.24 -0.68 -23.24
N ALA A 249 15.14 -0.11 -22.74
CA ALA A 249 13.88 -0.84 -22.62
C ALA A 249 13.33 -1.34 -23.98
N PRO A 250 13.33 -0.55 -25.08
CA PRO A 250 12.97 -1.05 -26.41
C PRO A 250 13.91 -2.14 -26.91
N VAL A 251 15.22 -2.02 -26.68
CA VAL A 251 16.21 -3.05 -27.09
C VAL A 251 15.93 -4.37 -26.39
N LEU A 252 15.67 -4.35 -25.08
CA LEU A 252 15.32 -5.56 -24.31
C LEU A 252 13.99 -6.18 -24.75
N SER A 253 13.00 -5.36 -25.12
CA SER A 253 11.74 -5.83 -25.69
C SER A 253 11.93 -6.49 -27.05
N LEU A 254 12.68 -5.86 -27.96
CA LEU A 254 12.95 -6.41 -29.30
C LEU A 254 13.78 -7.69 -29.24
N ALA A 255 14.69 -7.79 -28.28
CA ALA A 255 15.46 -9.00 -28.02
C ALA A 255 14.66 -10.12 -27.33
N GLY A 256 13.38 -9.89 -27.00
CA GLY A 256 12.53 -10.90 -26.37
C GLY A 256 12.98 -11.32 -24.97
N VAL A 257 13.68 -10.45 -24.22
CA VAL A 257 14.29 -10.83 -22.94
C VAL A 257 13.25 -11.22 -21.90
N ALA A 258 12.12 -10.50 -21.84
CA ALA A 258 11.02 -10.86 -20.94
C ALA A 258 10.44 -12.24 -21.31
N ASP A 259 10.18 -12.47 -22.60
CA ASP A 259 9.60 -13.72 -23.10
C ASP A 259 10.56 -14.91 -22.89
N PHE A 260 11.86 -14.71 -23.04
CA PHE A 260 12.90 -15.70 -22.73
C PHE A 260 12.80 -16.19 -21.28
N PHE A 261 12.46 -15.31 -20.33
CA PHE A 261 12.23 -15.66 -18.93
C PHE A 261 10.77 -16.05 -18.62
N GLY A 262 9.89 -16.15 -19.62
CA GLY A 262 8.46 -16.41 -19.44
C GLY A 262 7.72 -15.28 -18.71
N MET A 263 8.24 -14.05 -18.78
CA MET A 263 7.69 -12.87 -18.12
C MET A 263 6.82 -12.05 -19.08
N SER A 264 5.72 -11.49 -18.56
CA SER A 264 4.90 -10.54 -19.32
C SER A 264 5.61 -9.18 -19.40
N SER A 265 5.92 -8.74 -20.62
CA SER A 265 6.50 -7.42 -20.85
C SER A 265 5.46 -6.29 -20.73
N GLY A 266 5.94 -5.06 -20.55
CA GLY A 266 5.08 -3.87 -20.55
C GLY A 266 4.40 -3.60 -21.91
N SER A 267 5.07 -3.96 -23.02
CA SER A 267 4.58 -3.82 -24.39
C SER A 267 3.52 -4.86 -24.74
N THR A 268 3.71 -6.13 -24.35
CA THR A 268 2.69 -7.21 -24.51
C THR A 268 1.39 -6.86 -23.79
N ARG A 269 1.48 -6.14 -22.67
CA ARG A 269 0.29 -5.62 -22.00
C ARG A 269 -0.33 -4.43 -22.72
N LEU A 270 0.46 -3.62 -23.42
CA LEU A 270 -0.03 -2.46 -24.17
C LEU A 270 -0.87 -2.89 -25.37
N SER A 271 -0.59 -4.05 -25.96
CA SER A 271 -1.40 -4.65 -27.03
C SER A 271 -2.66 -5.36 -26.51
N GLN A 272 -2.78 -5.60 -25.20
CA GLN A 272 -3.99 -6.14 -24.54
C GLN A 272 -4.98 -5.03 -24.12
N THR A 273 -5.22 -4.05 -25.00
CA THR A 273 -6.24 -3.01 -24.80
C THR A 273 -7.62 -3.56 -25.18
N GLY A 274 -8.44 -3.87 -24.17
CA GLY A 274 -9.83 -4.31 -24.34
C GLY A 274 -10.68 -3.94 -23.13
N HIS A 275 -12.00 -4.18 -23.22
CA HIS A 275 -12.90 -4.12 -22.06
C HIS A 275 -12.40 -5.12 -21.00
N GLY A 276 -12.11 -4.63 -19.78
CA GLY A 276 -11.50 -5.44 -18.72
C GLY A 276 -9.98 -5.26 -18.56
N SER A 277 -9.34 -4.41 -19.39
CA SER A 277 -7.94 -4.03 -19.19
C SER A 277 -7.72 -3.32 -17.85
N SER A 278 -6.49 -3.37 -17.33
CA SER A 278 -6.12 -2.69 -16.09
C SER A 278 -6.42 -1.18 -16.12
N ASP A 279 -6.40 -0.55 -17.30
CA ASP A 279 -6.65 0.88 -17.45
C ASP A 279 -8.15 1.19 -17.43
N SER A 280 -9.00 0.37 -18.06
CA SER A 280 -10.46 0.52 -17.98
C SER A 280 -11.00 0.26 -16.57
N LYS A 281 -10.39 -0.68 -15.82
CA LYS A 281 -10.75 -0.92 -14.41
C LYS A 281 -10.43 0.30 -13.52
N ARG A 282 -9.29 0.98 -13.75
CA ARG A 282 -8.97 2.21 -13.00
C ARG A 282 -9.99 3.33 -13.24
N LEU A 283 -10.48 3.50 -14.46
CA LEU A 283 -11.52 4.49 -14.75
C LEU A 283 -12.82 4.21 -13.98
N TRP A 284 -13.22 2.94 -13.88
CA TRP A 284 -14.32 2.53 -13.02
C TRP A 284 -14.07 2.89 -11.56
N TYR A 285 -12.89 2.58 -11.02
CA TYR A 285 -12.55 2.92 -9.62
C TYR A 285 -12.56 4.43 -9.36
N TRP A 286 -12.12 5.24 -10.32
CA TRP A 286 -12.21 6.69 -10.21
C TRP A 286 -13.66 7.17 -10.24
N HIS A 287 -14.50 6.54 -11.05
CA HIS A 287 -15.93 6.83 -11.08
C HIS A 287 -16.58 6.52 -9.72
N VAL A 288 -16.27 5.36 -9.11
CA VAL A 288 -16.73 5.01 -7.76
C VAL A 288 -16.29 6.05 -6.73
N ALA A 289 -15.03 6.49 -6.78
CA ALA A 289 -14.51 7.48 -5.84
C ALA A 289 -15.17 8.86 -6.00
N MET A 290 -15.42 9.27 -7.24
CA MET A 290 -16.11 10.54 -7.53
C MET A 290 -17.58 10.49 -7.11
N ASP A 291 -18.26 9.36 -7.33
CA ASP A 291 -19.64 9.16 -6.90
C ASP A 291 -19.74 9.21 -5.37
N ALA A 292 -18.91 8.44 -4.65
CA ALA A 292 -18.81 8.48 -3.20
C ALA A 292 -18.55 9.90 -2.65
N ALA A 293 -17.59 10.61 -3.24
CA ALA A 293 -17.26 11.98 -2.85
C ALA A 293 -18.37 12.99 -3.18
N SER A 294 -19.19 12.73 -4.20
CA SER A 294 -20.32 13.60 -4.56
C SER A 294 -21.52 13.40 -3.62
N GLN A 295 -21.74 12.18 -3.15
CA GLN A 295 -22.83 11.85 -2.22
C GLN A 295 -22.51 12.31 -0.80
N GLU A 296 -21.26 12.15 -0.34
CA GLU A 296 -20.82 12.50 1.02
C GLU A 296 -19.62 13.48 0.99
N PRO A 297 -19.80 14.73 0.51
CA PRO A 297 -18.68 15.62 0.18
C PRO A 297 -17.88 16.12 1.38
N TRP A 298 -18.45 16.12 2.58
CA TRP A 298 -17.84 16.74 3.76
C TRP A 298 -16.96 15.78 4.55
N LEU A 299 -17.51 14.61 4.93
CA LEU A 299 -16.83 13.61 5.74
C LEU A 299 -16.51 12.33 4.96
N GLY A 300 -16.93 12.22 3.70
CA GLY A 300 -16.79 11.00 2.92
C GLY A 300 -17.74 9.88 3.38
N VAL A 301 -17.74 8.79 2.63
CA VAL A 301 -18.52 7.59 2.94
C VAL A 301 -17.98 6.84 4.17
N GLY A 302 -16.76 7.16 4.62
CA GLY A 302 -16.13 6.53 5.78
C GLY A 302 -14.76 5.93 5.51
N ALA A 303 -13.88 5.98 6.51
CA ALA A 303 -12.61 5.27 6.51
C ALA A 303 -12.82 3.77 6.23
N GLY A 304 -12.22 3.27 5.15
CA GLY A 304 -12.33 1.88 4.70
C GLY A 304 -13.68 1.47 4.11
N ARG A 305 -14.61 2.41 3.86
CA ARG A 305 -15.94 2.13 3.30
C ARG A 305 -16.03 2.25 1.78
N TYR A 306 -14.97 2.72 1.14
CA TYR A 306 -14.90 2.83 -0.32
C TYR A 306 -15.21 1.51 -1.04
N VAL A 307 -14.71 0.38 -0.52
CA VAL A 307 -14.95 -0.94 -1.12
C VAL A 307 -16.44 -1.34 -1.09
N GLY A 308 -17.14 -0.99 -0.01
CA GLY A 308 -18.58 -1.21 0.13
C GLY A 308 -19.40 -0.37 -0.82
N HIS A 309 -19.03 0.90 -0.96
CA HIS A 309 -19.62 1.80 -1.95
C HIS A 309 -19.45 1.27 -3.38
N GLY A 310 -18.25 0.77 -3.69
CA GLY A 310 -17.96 0.11 -4.96
C GLY A 310 -18.80 -1.14 -5.20
N LEU A 311 -19.05 -1.96 -4.17
CA LEU A 311 -19.95 -3.12 -4.27
C LEU A 311 -21.37 -2.70 -4.65
N GLU A 312 -21.96 -1.75 -3.92
CA GLU A 312 -23.33 -1.29 -4.18
C GLU A 312 -23.47 -0.69 -5.59
N MET A 313 -22.50 0.13 -6.02
CA MET A 313 -22.47 0.62 -7.41
C MET A 313 -22.33 -0.50 -8.44
N SER A 314 -21.49 -1.50 -8.17
CA SER A 314 -21.29 -2.64 -9.07
C SER A 314 -22.52 -3.54 -9.21
N MET A 315 -23.33 -3.64 -8.14
CA MET A 315 -24.62 -4.34 -8.17
C MET A 315 -25.68 -3.55 -8.96
N ALA A 316 -25.58 -2.22 -8.99
CA ALA A 316 -26.54 -1.35 -9.67
C ALA A 316 -26.22 -1.10 -11.15
N ASP A 317 -24.95 -1.18 -11.60
CA ASP A 317 -24.56 -0.90 -12.99
C ASP A 317 -24.00 -2.15 -13.70
N GLU A 318 -24.69 -2.60 -14.75
CA GLU A 318 -24.27 -3.73 -15.57
C GLU A 318 -22.91 -3.57 -16.27
N ARG A 319 -22.45 -2.33 -16.42
CA ARG A 319 -21.15 -2.02 -17.03
C ARG A 319 -19.98 -2.17 -16.07
N SER A 320 -20.24 -2.47 -14.79
CA SER A 320 -19.18 -2.70 -13.80
C SER A 320 -18.24 -3.83 -14.26
N PRO A 321 -16.92 -3.60 -14.29
CA PRO A 321 -15.97 -4.64 -14.63
C PRO A 321 -15.86 -5.70 -13.53
N GLU A 322 -15.25 -6.84 -13.86
CA GLU A 322 -14.73 -7.78 -12.87
C GLU A 322 -13.84 -7.06 -11.85
N GLN A 323 -13.94 -7.42 -10.58
CA GLN A 323 -13.28 -6.74 -9.46
C GLN A 323 -13.68 -5.26 -9.31
N GLY A 324 -14.87 -4.89 -9.80
CA GLY A 324 -15.46 -3.55 -9.66
C GLY A 324 -15.54 -3.03 -8.21
N ALA A 325 -15.61 -3.93 -7.22
CA ALA A 325 -15.47 -3.62 -5.81
C ALA A 325 -14.03 -3.88 -5.32
N THR A 326 -13.22 -2.83 -5.23
CA THR A 326 -11.84 -2.86 -4.74
C THR A 326 -11.66 -1.92 -3.55
N SER A 327 -10.66 -2.17 -2.71
CA SER A 327 -10.37 -1.31 -1.56
C SER A 327 -9.68 0.01 -1.91
N HIS A 328 -9.20 0.17 -3.15
CA HIS A 328 -8.44 1.35 -3.55
C HIS A 328 -8.86 1.90 -4.92
N ALA A 329 -9.01 3.21 -4.99
CA ALA A 329 -9.24 3.96 -6.23
C ALA A 329 -8.00 4.03 -7.14
N HIS A 330 -6.85 3.52 -6.69
CA HIS A 330 -5.55 3.71 -7.37
C HIS A 330 -5.20 5.19 -7.61
N ASN A 331 -5.76 6.09 -6.81
CA ASN A 331 -5.44 7.52 -6.80
C ASN A 331 -5.68 8.05 -5.38
N ILE A 332 -4.60 8.44 -4.67
CA ILE A 332 -4.71 8.84 -3.26
C ILE A 332 -5.63 10.05 -3.06
N SER A 333 -5.67 11.01 -3.98
CA SER A 333 -6.55 12.18 -3.84
C SER A 333 -8.02 11.78 -3.93
N LEU A 334 -8.38 10.95 -4.92
CA LEU A 334 -9.75 10.47 -5.08
C LEU A 334 -10.17 9.55 -3.92
N GLN A 335 -9.26 8.68 -3.47
CA GLN A 335 -9.54 7.82 -2.32
C GLN A 335 -9.80 8.64 -1.05
N LEU A 336 -8.97 9.65 -0.78
CA LEU A 336 -9.18 10.54 0.38
C LEU A 336 -10.49 11.32 0.24
N ALA A 337 -10.86 11.75 -0.97
CA ALA A 337 -12.12 12.45 -1.21
C ALA A 337 -13.32 11.54 -0.94
N ALA A 338 -13.26 10.29 -1.38
CA ALA A 338 -14.30 9.31 -1.13
C ALA A 338 -14.44 8.96 0.36
N GLU A 339 -13.34 8.69 1.06
CA GLU A 339 -13.40 8.17 2.44
C GLU A 339 -13.46 9.24 3.53
N PHE A 340 -12.87 10.42 3.31
CA PHE A 340 -12.77 11.51 4.29
C PHE A 340 -13.36 12.84 3.80
N GLY A 341 -13.89 12.88 2.58
CA GLY A 341 -14.50 14.07 2.01
C GLY A 341 -13.53 14.97 1.25
N ILE A 342 -14.10 15.83 0.41
CA ILE A 342 -13.38 16.76 -0.47
C ILE A 342 -12.49 17.72 0.31
N PRO A 343 -12.91 18.33 1.45
CA PRO A 343 -12.06 19.25 2.20
C PRO A 343 -10.76 18.61 2.70
N ALA A 344 -10.83 17.37 3.24
CA ALA A 344 -9.66 16.64 3.71
C ALA A 344 -8.70 16.31 2.56
N ALA A 345 -9.25 15.82 1.45
CA ALA A 345 -8.47 15.52 0.25
C ALA A 345 -7.75 16.77 -0.30
N LEU A 346 -8.45 17.90 -0.40
CA LEU A 346 -7.87 19.16 -0.84
C LEU A 346 -6.77 19.66 0.10
N ALA A 347 -6.98 19.57 1.42
CA ALA A 347 -5.97 19.97 2.41
C ALA A 347 -4.68 19.15 2.27
N VAL A 348 -4.80 17.82 2.14
CA VAL A 348 -3.64 16.92 1.95
C VAL A 348 -2.96 17.19 0.61
N THR A 349 -3.72 17.29 -0.48
CA THR A 349 -3.17 17.51 -1.82
C THR A 349 -2.51 18.89 -1.94
N ALA A 350 -3.07 19.93 -1.35
CA ALA A 350 -2.47 21.26 -1.29
C ALA A 350 -1.18 21.25 -0.46
N ALA A 351 -1.17 20.57 0.69
CA ALA A 351 0.02 20.41 1.52
C ALA A 351 1.16 19.70 0.77
N VAL A 352 0.84 18.62 0.05
CA VAL A 352 1.79 17.88 -0.79
C VAL A 352 2.30 18.74 -1.95
N GLY A 353 1.40 19.43 -2.66
CA GLY A 353 1.75 20.33 -3.75
C GLY A 353 2.67 21.46 -3.30
N PHE A 354 2.37 22.08 -2.15
CA PHE A 354 3.19 23.13 -1.58
C PHE A 354 4.55 22.62 -1.08
N TRP A 355 4.61 21.44 -0.46
CA TRP A 355 5.88 20.79 -0.11
C TRP A 355 6.73 20.55 -1.35
N LEU A 356 6.15 19.97 -2.41
CA LEU A 356 6.85 19.66 -3.65
C LEU A 356 7.34 20.94 -4.33
N PHE A 357 6.51 21.99 -4.38
CA PHE A 357 6.91 23.30 -4.87
C PHE A 357 8.13 23.85 -4.12
N GLN A 358 8.13 23.79 -2.79
CA GLN A 358 9.28 24.23 -1.98
C GLN A 358 10.52 23.36 -2.23
N ALA A 359 10.37 22.04 -2.37
CA ALA A 359 11.48 21.15 -2.70
C ALA A 359 12.07 21.45 -4.09
N LEU A 360 11.22 21.68 -5.09
CA LEU A 360 11.61 22.04 -6.46
C LEU A 360 12.28 23.41 -6.55
N ARG A 361 11.85 24.40 -5.76
CA ARG A 361 12.55 25.69 -5.69
C ARG A 361 13.97 25.53 -5.13
N ARG A 362 14.10 24.72 -4.08
CA ARG A 362 15.38 24.49 -3.40
C ARG A 362 16.30 23.54 -4.15
N SER A 363 15.78 22.67 -5.02
CA SER A 363 16.57 21.75 -5.84
C SER A 363 17.62 22.44 -6.72
N ARG A 364 17.39 23.71 -7.07
CA ARG A 364 18.35 24.56 -7.79
C ARG A 364 19.64 24.80 -7.01
N HIS A 365 19.54 24.81 -5.68
CA HIS A 365 20.61 25.23 -4.78
C HIS A 365 21.07 24.10 -3.85
N SER A 366 20.32 23.01 -3.69
CA SER A 366 20.70 21.89 -2.83
C SER A 366 20.55 20.55 -3.55
N PRO A 367 21.61 19.73 -3.60
CA PRO A 367 21.51 18.38 -4.15
C PRO A 367 20.63 17.47 -3.29
N GLU A 368 20.54 17.72 -1.97
CA GLU A 368 19.62 17.00 -1.09
C GLU A 368 18.15 17.32 -1.41
N ALA A 369 17.83 18.60 -1.68
CA ALA A 369 16.50 19.00 -2.10
C ALA A 369 16.16 18.46 -3.50
N LEU A 370 17.13 18.39 -4.43
CA LEU A 370 16.94 17.76 -5.74
C LEU A 370 16.67 16.27 -5.61
N PHE A 371 17.46 15.56 -4.81
CA PHE A 371 17.24 14.14 -4.52
C PHE A 371 15.85 13.90 -3.91
N ALA A 372 15.47 14.70 -2.90
CA ALA A 372 14.16 14.58 -2.27
C ALA A 372 13.01 14.91 -3.21
N ALA A 373 13.13 15.93 -4.06
CA ALA A 373 12.13 16.26 -5.07
C ALA A 373 11.99 15.13 -6.11
N ALA A 374 13.11 14.55 -6.57
CA ALA A 374 13.08 13.45 -7.54
C ALA A 374 12.41 12.20 -6.95
N CYS A 375 12.82 11.77 -5.74
CA CYS A 375 12.18 10.64 -5.06
C CYS A 375 10.72 10.93 -4.71
N GLY A 376 10.43 12.14 -4.26
CA GLY A 376 9.07 12.61 -3.97
C GLY A 376 8.17 12.53 -5.20
N CYS A 377 8.61 13.06 -6.35
CA CYS A 377 7.86 12.96 -7.60
C CYS A 377 7.52 11.51 -7.97
N VAL A 378 8.49 10.59 -7.86
CA VAL A 378 8.28 9.16 -8.19
C VAL A 378 7.22 8.55 -7.26
N LEU A 379 7.35 8.76 -5.95
CA LEU A 379 6.40 8.24 -4.94
C LEU A 379 4.99 8.83 -5.10
N LEU A 380 4.91 10.14 -5.39
CA LEU A 380 3.65 10.84 -5.58
C LEU A 380 2.95 10.40 -6.86
N ILE A 381 3.66 10.32 -7.99
CA ILE A 381 3.12 9.81 -9.26
C ILE A 381 2.64 8.37 -9.10
N HIS A 382 3.42 7.54 -8.40
CA HIS A 382 3.02 6.17 -8.11
C HIS A 382 1.73 6.12 -7.29
N SER A 383 1.55 7.00 -6.31
CA SER A 383 0.32 7.09 -5.51
C SER A 383 -0.87 7.73 -6.22
N MET A 384 -0.66 8.37 -7.38
CA MET A 384 -1.75 8.87 -8.23
C MET A 384 -2.31 7.80 -9.18
N LEU A 385 -1.58 6.69 -9.40
CA LEU A 385 -1.93 5.65 -10.38
C LEU A 385 -1.97 4.23 -9.76
N GLU A 386 -1.45 4.09 -8.55
CA GLU A 386 -1.44 2.90 -7.70
C GLU A 386 -1.53 3.36 -6.23
N PHE A 387 -1.26 2.47 -5.28
CA PHE A 387 -1.50 2.72 -3.85
C PHE A 387 -0.29 2.41 -2.92
N PRO A 388 0.97 2.78 -3.27
CA PRO A 388 2.12 2.50 -2.40
C PRO A 388 2.04 3.20 -1.03
N PHE A 389 1.32 4.32 -0.89
CA PHE A 389 1.14 5.00 0.40
C PHE A 389 0.24 4.26 1.40
N TRP A 390 -0.39 3.15 1.00
CA TRP A 390 -1.05 2.23 1.93
C TRP A 390 -0.07 1.27 2.62
N TYR A 391 1.21 1.33 2.30
CA TYR A 391 2.24 0.47 2.85
C TYR A 391 3.12 1.32 3.76
N ALA A 392 3.19 0.96 5.05
CA ALA A 392 3.88 1.74 6.06
C ALA A 392 5.34 2.07 5.68
N TYR A 393 6.06 1.15 5.04
CA TYR A 393 7.45 1.34 4.63
C TYR A 393 7.63 2.29 3.44
N PHE A 394 6.64 2.47 2.55
CA PHE A 394 6.68 3.50 1.51
C PHE A 394 6.22 4.85 2.03
N LEU A 395 5.15 4.87 2.83
CA LEU A 395 4.64 6.09 3.47
C LEU A 395 5.69 6.69 4.42
N GLY A 396 6.32 5.84 5.23
CA GLY A 396 7.41 6.22 6.11
C GLY A 396 8.67 6.64 5.34
N LEU A 397 9.02 5.97 4.25
CA LEU A 397 10.11 6.41 3.38
C LEU A 397 9.86 7.82 2.82
N PHE A 398 8.63 8.10 2.37
CA PHE A 398 8.23 9.44 1.93
C PHE A 398 8.37 10.48 3.05
N GLY A 399 7.88 10.17 4.26
CA GLY A 399 8.05 11.01 5.45
C GLY A 399 9.51 11.32 5.76
N LEU A 400 10.38 10.30 5.75
CA LEU A 400 11.82 10.46 5.97
C LEU A 400 12.45 11.38 4.92
N ILE A 401 12.16 11.17 3.64
CA ILE A 401 12.67 11.99 2.53
C ILE A 401 12.20 13.44 2.68
N ALA A 402 10.92 13.65 2.97
CA ALA A 402 10.35 14.98 3.17
C ALA A 402 10.99 15.70 4.35
N GLY A 403 11.22 15.00 5.47
CA GLY A 403 11.85 15.55 6.66
C GLY A 403 13.33 15.89 6.43
N LEU A 404 14.06 15.03 5.72
CA LEU A 404 15.46 15.29 5.35
C LEU A 404 15.62 16.49 4.42
N ALA A 405 14.59 16.79 3.63
CA ALA A 405 14.55 17.96 2.76
C ALA A 405 14.24 19.25 3.52
N ALA A 406 13.83 19.23 4.78
CA ALA A 406 13.58 20.43 5.56
C ALA A 406 14.87 21.20 5.86
N GLU A 407 14.80 22.53 5.89
CA GLU A 407 15.93 23.33 6.37
C GLU A 407 15.99 23.27 7.90
N PRO A 408 17.17 23.03 8.48
CA PRO A 408 17.34 23.20 9.92
C PRO A 408 17.26 24.70 10.25
N GLU A 409 16.19 25.10 10.93
CA GLU A 409 16.14 26.42 11.59
C GLU A 409 17.22 26.44 12.69
N ASN A 410 18.06 27.47 12.70
CA ASN A 410 19.19 27.62 13.62
C ASN A 410 18.79 28.00 15.06
N ASP A 411 17.50 27.91 15.43
CA ASP A 411 17.03 28.40 16.73
C ASP A 411 17.33 27.40 17.86
N PRO A 412 18.22 27.73 18.82
CA PRO A 412 18.68 26.82 19.87
C PRO A 412 17.69 26.70 21.04
N SER A 413 16.40 26.95 20.86
CA SER A 413 15.46 26.90 21.98
C SER A 413 15.44 25.49 22.60
N PRO A 414 15.46 25.38 23.94
CA PRO A 414 15.36 24.09 24.61
C PRO A 414 13.98 23.49 24.35
N ALA A 415 13.94 22.48 23.48
CA ALA A 415 12.74 21.71 23.19
C ALA A 415 12.19 21.11 24.49
N VAL A 416 10.87 21.18 24.72
CA VAL A 416 10.24 20.38 25.80
C VAL A 416 10.31 18.91 25.40
N TRP A 417 11.29 18.18 25.95
CA TRP A 417 11.72 16.84 25.52
C TRP A 417 10.68 15.72 25.73
N ARG A 418 9.66 15.95 26.56
CA ARG A 418 8.74 14.88 27.04
C ARG A 418 7.59 14.60 26.07
N GLU A 419 7.04 15.61 25.41
CA GLU A 419 5.87 15.46 24.52
C GLU A 419 6.21 14.79 23.19
N GLN A 420 7.47 14.90 22.74
CA GLN A 420 7.92 14.43 21.42
C GLN A 420 8.19 12.93 21.33
N ARG A 421 8.15 12.21 22.46
CA ARG A 421 8.30 10.74 22.51
C ARG A 421 6.97 10.00 22.57
N VAL A 422 5.87 10.70 22.78
CA VAL A 422 4.54 10.08 22.93
C VAL A 422 4.15 9.31 21.67
N LEU A 423 4.26 9.94 20.50
CA LEU A 423 3.86 9.30 19.24
C LEU A 423 4.71 8.06 18.91
N PRO A 424 6.06 8.08 19.01
CA PRO A 424 6.85 6.84 18.89
C PRO A 424 6.51 5.76 19.94
N VAL A 425 6.20 6.12 21.19
CA VAL A 425 5.73 5.13 22.19
C VAL A 425 4.39 4.53 21.77
N MET A 426 3.44 5.36 21.32
CA MET A 426 2.14 4.92 20.83
C MET A 426 2.27 4.02 19.60
N LEU A 427 3.17 4.33 18.67
CA LEU A 427 3.46 3.46 17.52
C LEU A 427 4.05 2.12 17.96
N LEU A 428 4.98 2.11 18.91
CA LEU A 428 5.57 0.87 19.40
C LEU A 428 4.53 0.01 20.13
N ALA A 429 3.74 0.62 21.02
CA ALA A 429 2.64 -0.06 21.70
C ALA A 429 1.58 -0.57 20.71
N GLY A 430 1.24 0.23 19.71
CA GLY A 430 0.33 -0.13 18.63
C GLY A 430 0.86 -1.28 17.79
N ALA A 431 2.15 -1.31 17.46
CA ALA A 431 2.77 -2.41 16.74
C ALA A 431 2.78 -3.73 17.55
N ILE A 432 3.02 -3.64 18.86
CA ILE A 432 2.92 -4.81 19.76
C ILE A 432 1.48 -5.32 19.83
N ALA A 433 0.51 -4.42 20.02
CA ALA A 433 -0.90 -4.76 20.05
C ALA A 433 -1.39 -5.36 18.72
N ALA A 434 -0.99 -4.76 17.59
CA ALA A 434 -1.30 -5.26 16.27
C ALA A 434 -0.78 -6.68 16.06
N HIS A 435 0.46 -6.97 16.46
CA HIS A 435 1.01 -8.33 16.38
C HIS A 435 0.20 -9.33 17.22
N ALA A 436 -0.20 -8.94 18.44
CA ALA A 436 -1.01 -9.79 19.30
C ALA A 436 -2.42 -10.05 18.73
N LEU A 437 -3.01 -9.10 18.01
CA LEU A 437 -4.35 -9.20 17.42
C LEU A 437 -4.37 -9.91 16.06
N VAL A 438 -3.30 -9.77 15.26
CA VAL A 438 -3.19 -10.41 13.95
C VAL A 438 -2.92 -11.90 14.07
N ARG A 439 -2.13 -12.34 15.05
CA ARG A 439 -1.83 -13.76 15.29
C ARG A 439 -3.07 -14.67 15.37
N PRO A 440 -4.11 -14.36 16.17
CA PRO A 440 -5.36 -15.12 16.15
C PRO A 440 -6.05 -15.12 14.79
N LEU A 441 -6.06 -13.99 14.06
CA LEU A 441 -6.68 -13.91 12.73
C LEU A 441 -5.96 -14.78 11.71
N GLU A 442 -4.62 -14.82 11.75
CA GLU A 442 -3.81 -15.71 10.92
C GLU A 442 -4.15 -17.18 11.19
N ASN A 443 -4.19 -17.57 12.46
CA ASN A 443 -4.53 -18.94 12.85
C ASN A 443 -5.94 -19.34 12.38
N ALA A 444 -6.92 -18.45 12.56
CA ALA A 444 -8.28 -18.69 12.10
C ALA A 444 -8.35 -18.80 10.56
N MET A 445 -7.69 -17.88 9.85
CA MET A 445 -7.65 -17.86 8.39
C MET A 445 -6.94 -19.09 7.82
N GLN A 446 -5.88 -19.59 8.48
CA GLN A 446 -5.23 -20.85 8.10
C GLN A 446 -6.20 -22.03 8.16
N ILE A 447 -7.01 -22.14 9.22
CA ILE A 447 -8.02 -23.21 9.32
C ILE A 447 -9.06 -23.08 8.20
N VAL A 448 -9.53 -21.86 7.92
CA VAL A 448 -10.46 -21.62 6.80
C VAL A 448 -9.83 -22.04 5.47
N MET A 449 -8.59 -21.66 5.21
CA MET A 449 -7.90 -22.00 3.96
C MET A 449 -7.64 -23.51 3.82
N LEU A 450 -7.44 -24.23 4.93
CA LEU A 450 -7.36 -25.70 4.92
C LEU A 450 -8.71 -26.33 4.54
N GLN A 451 -9.83 -25.81 5.04
CA GLN A 451 -11.18 -26.28 4.67
C GLN A 451 -11.46 -26.06 3.18
N VAL A 452 -11.11 -24.87 2.68
CA VAL A 452 -11.24 -24.54 1.25
C VAL A 452 -10.33 -25.42 0.39
N GLY A 453 -9.09 -25.67 0.84
CA GLY A 453 -8.12 -26.48 0.10
C GLY A 453 -8.54 -27.93 -0.11
N VAL A 454 -9.41 -28.49 0.73
CA VAL A 454 -10.00 -29.83 0.55
C VAL A 454 -11.33 -29.80 -0.22
N GLY A 455 -11.69 -28.65 -0.81
CA GLY A 455 -12.89 -28.50 -1.64
C GLY A 455 -14.18 -28.24 -0.87
N GLY A 456 -14.11 -27.84 0.41
CA GLY A 456 -15.27 -27.50 1.22
C GLY A 456 -15.53 -26.00 1.35
N ALA A 457 -16.79 -25.61 1.57
CA ALA A 457 -17.10 -24.26 2.05
C ALA A 457 -16.49 -24.05 3.45
N PRO A 458 -16.13 -22.80 3.82
CA PRO A 458 -15.72 -22.49 5.19
C PRO A 458 -16.81 -22.88 6.20
N GLN A 459 -16.43 -23.56 7.27
CA GLN A 459 -17.34 -24.08 8.31
C GLN A 459 -16.89 -23.67 9.72
N PRO A 460 -17.82 -23.60 10.69
CA PRO A 460 -17.44 -23.32 12.08
C PRO A 460 -16.46 -24.37 12.59
N ALA A 461 -15.40 -23.92 13.27
CA ALA A 461 -14.49 -24.80 13.98
C ALA A 461 -14.15 -24.21 15.34
N PRO A 462 -14.00 -25.03 16.40
CA PRO A 462 -13.61 -24.55 17.72
C PRO A 462 -12.33 -23.71 17.70
N GLY A 463 -11.36 -24.11 16.87
CA GLY A 463 -10.11 -23.35 16.68
C GLY A 463 -10.31 -21.95 16.12
N ILE A 464 -11.24 -21.77 15.16
CA ILE A 464 -11.60 -20.48 14.58
C ILE A 464 -12.28 -19.61 15.64
N ARG A 465 -13.33 -20.12 16.28
CA ARG A 465 -14.08 -19.39 17.32
C ARG A 465 -13.17 -18.95 18.47
N ASN A 466 -12.34 -19.85 18.98
CA ASN A 466 -11.41 -19.55 20.08
C ASN A 466 -10.35 -18.52 19.71
N ALA A 467 -9.96 -18.45 18.44
CA ALA A 467 -9.05 -17.42 17.94
C ALA A 467 -9.77 -16.07 17.80
N LEU A 468 -10.97 -16.04 17.22
CA LEU A 468 -11.74 -14.81 17.02
C LEU A 468 -12.17 -14.15 18.33
N LEU A 469 -12.47 -14.92 19.38
CA LEU A 469 -12.76 -14.39 20.73
C LEU A 469 -11.61 -13.57 21.33
N LYS A 470 -10.37 -13.74 20.84
CA LYS A 470 -9.19 -12.97 21.29
C LYS A 470 -9.04 -11.63 20.59
N VAL A 471 -9.90 -11.33 19.60
CA VAL A 471 -9.86 -10.08 18.83
C VAL A 471 -11.09 -9.25 19.21
N PRO A 472 -10.94 -8.19 20.02
CA PRO A 472 -12.07 -7.38 20.43
C PRO A 472 -12.72 -6.65 19.23
N PRO A 473 -14.06 -6.54 19.18
CA PRO A 473 -14.77 -5.87 18.07
C PRO A 473 -14.40 -4.39 17.90
N TRP A 474 -14.04 -3.69 18.98
CA TRP A 474 -13.61 -2.30 18.94
C TRP A 474 -12.18 -2.11 18.40
N SER A 475 -11.40 -3.18 18.27
CA SER A 475 -10.02 -3.09 17.83
C SER A 475 -9.94 -2.76 16.32
N PRO A 476 -8.83 -2.18 15.82
CA PRO A 476 -8.64 -1.89 14.39
C PRO A 476 -8.79 -3.11 13.46
N TYR A 477 -8.75 -4.32 14.02
CA TYR A 477 -8.89 -5.59 13.31
C TYR A 477 -10.24 -6.29 13.58
N GLY A 478 -11.16 -5.65 14.33
CA GLY A 478 -12.47 -6.20 14.68
C GLY A 478 -13.34 -6.48 13.46
N ASP A 479 -13.34 -5.58 12.47
CA ASP A 479 -14.00 -5.78 11.18
C ASP A 479 -13.52 -7.05 10.46
N TRP A 480 -12.22 -7.34 10.52
CA TRP A 480 -11.66 -8.55 9.91
C TRP A 480 -12.04 -9.81 10.69
N ALA A 481 -12.11 -9.73 12.02
CA ALA A 481 -12.63 -10.81 12.84
C ALA A 481 -14.10 -11.09 12.51
N GLU A 482 -14.92 -10.04 12.33
CA GLU A 482 -16.33 -10.13 11.94
C GLU A 482 -16.49 -10.77 10.56
N ALA A 483 -15.73 -10.32 9.56
CA ALA A 483 -15.77 -10.92 8.23
C ALA A 483 -15.40 -12.41 8.27
N LEU A 484 -14.39 -12.78 9.06
CA LEU A 484 -13.95 -14.18 9.18
C LEU A 484 -14.95 -15.04 9.96
N ASP A 485 -15.59 -14.49 11.00
CA ASP A 485 -16.68 -15.16 11.72
C ASP A 485 -17.83 -15.44 10.75
N LEU A 486 -18.24 -14.42 9.99
CA LEU A 486 -19.31 -14.51 9.01
C LEU A 486 -19.04 -15.55 7.93
N MET A 487 -17.82 -15.65 7.37
CA MET A 487 -17.47 -16.70 6.38
C MET A 487 -17.83 -18.10 6.87
N THR A 488 -17.67 -18.35 8.17
CA THR A 488 -17.89 -19.65 8.80
C THR A 488 -19.23 -19.77 9.49
N ALA A 489 -20.09 -18.74 9.43
CA ALA A 489 -21.36 -18.73 10.13
C ALA A 489 -22.28 -19.86 9.66
N LEU A 490 -23.09 -20.35 10.59
CA LEU A 490 -24.02 -21.46 10.36
C LEU A 490 -25.46 -20.89 10.42
N PRO A 491 -26.05 -20.58 9.25
CA PRO A 491 -27.37 -19.96 9.20
C PRO A 491 -28.47 -21.01 9.44
N THR A 492 -29.20 -20.83 10.52
CA THR A 492 -30.44 -21.57 10.84
C THR A 492 -31.62 -20.60 10.77
N LEU A 493 -32.85 -21.11 10.68
CA LEU A 493 -34.04 -20.25 10.69
C LEU A 493 -34.11 -19.30 11.90
N GLU A 494 -33.55 -19.70 13.05
CA GLU A 494 -33.52 -18.87 14.26
C GLU A 494 -32.42 -17.79 14.22
N THR A 495 -31.31 -18.04 13.51
CA THR A 495 -30.12 -17.16 13.52
C THR A 495 -29.97 -16.31 12.27
N ALA A 496 -30.67 -16.66 11.18
CA ALA A 496 -30.46 -16.09 9.86
C ALA A 496 -30.76 -14.58 9.79
N GLU A 497 -31.85 -14.09 10.40
CA GLU A 497 -32.16 -12.66 10.41
C GLU A 497 -31.06 -11.83 11.08
N GLY A 498 -30.55 -12.28 12.24
CA GLY A 498 -29.47 -11.60 12.94
C GLY A 498 -28.15 -11.64 12.15
N LEU A 499 -27.86 -12.75 11.47
CA LEU A 499 -26.69 -12.89 10.60
C LEU A 499 -26.82 -12.02 9.34
N ALA A 500 -28.02 -11.85 8.78
CA ALA A 500 -28.27 -11.03 7.60
C ALA A 500 -27.89 -9.56 7.85
N VAL A 501 -28.31 -9.01 9.00
CA VAL A 501 -27.94 -7.65 9.43
C VAL A 501 -26.43 -7.48 9.58
N ARG A 502 -25.75 -8.48 10.15
CA ARG A 502 -24.28 -8.49 10.28
C ARG A 502 -23.60 -8.55 8.90
N CYS A 503 -24.14 -9.36 8.00
CA CYS A 503 -23.69 -9.50 6.62
C CYS A 503 -23.73 -8.17 5.86
N ASP A 504 -24.86 -7.47 5.86
CA ASP A 504 -24.98 -6.18 5.16
C ASP A 504 -23.99 -5.15 5.71
N ARG A 505 -23.76 -5.15 7.04
CA ARG A 505 -22.73 -4.28 7.65
C ARG A 505 -21.30 -4.65 7.24
N ALA A 506 -21.00 -5.95 7.14
CA ALA A 506 -19.66 -6.44 6.84
C ALA A 506 -19.27 -6.25 5.36
N LEU A 507 -20.24 -6.38 4.46
CA LEU A 507 -20.04 -6.14 3.03
C LEU A 507 -19.62 -4.69 2.72
N HIS A 508 -19.97 -3.75 3.58
CA HIS A 508 -19.51 -2.38 3.45
C HIS A 508 -17.99 -2.17 3.67
N PHE A 509 -17.26 -3.14 4.24
CA PHE A 509 -15.81 -3.02 4.48
C PHE A 509 -14.97 -4.23 4.02
N ALA A 510 -15.57 -5.40 3.81
CA ALA A 510 -14.86 -6.61 3.39
C ALA A 510 -15.71 -7.51 2.47
N PRO A 511 -16.14 -7.03 1.28
CA PRO A 511 -16.85 -7.84 0.31
C PRO A 511 -15.87 -8.78 -0.42
N SER A 512 -15.56 -9.91 0.21
CA SER A 512 -14.74 -10.97 -0.39
C SER A 512 -15.62 -12.08 -0.98
N PRO A 513 -15.07 -12.95 -1.85
CA PRO A 513 -15.84 -14.06 -2.43
C PRO A 513 -16.53 -14.94 -1.38
N TYR A 514 -15.80 -15.31 -0.32
CA TYR A 514 -16.33 -16.17 0.74
C TYR A 514 -17.39 -15.45 1.60
N VAL A 515 -17.22 -14.15 1.87
CA VAL A 515 -18.22 -13.37 2.61
C VAL A 515 -19.48 -13.20 1.78
N LEU A 516 -19.36 -12.84 0.49
CA LEU A 516 -20.49 -12.71 -0.42
C LEU A 516 -21.25 -14.04 -0.58
N ALA A 517 -20.54 -15.14 -0.82
CA ALA A 517 -21.15 -16.47 -0.93
C ALA A 517 -21.92 -16.85 0.34
N ARG A 518 -21.30 -16.64 1.51
CA ARG A 518 -21.94 -16.96 2.78
C ARG A 518 -23.12 -16.02 3.06
N CYS A 519 -22.98 -14.73 2.84
CA CYS A 519 -24.05 -13.75 3.06
C CYS A 519 -25.23 -13.93 2.11
N ALA A 520 -25.00 -14.34 0.86
CA ALA A 520 -26.08 -14.75 -0.04
C ALA A 520 -26.90 -15.90 0.57
N THR A 521 -26.23 -16.95 1.06
CA THR A 521 -26.91 -18.09 1.70
C THR A 521 -27.52 -17.77 3.06
N VAL A 522 -26.99 -16.79 3.80
CA VAL A 522 -27.62 -16.29 5.03
C VAL A 522 -28.96 -15.62 4.72
N HIS A 523 -28.99 -14.73 3.72
CA HIS A 523 -30.22 -14.06 3.29
C HIS A 523 -31.24 -15.06 2.71
N GLN A 524 -30.78 -16.10 2.03
CA GLN A 524 -31.61 -17.23 1.58
C GLN A 524 -32.35 -17.92 2.73
N VAL A 525 -31.64 -18.21 3.85
CA VAL A 525 -32.27 -18.84 5.04
C VAL A 525 -33.16 -17.85 5.78
N ALA A 526 -32.83 -16.56 5.74
CA ALA A 526 -33.67 -15.50 6.32
C ALA A 526 -34.96 -15.24 5.53
N GLY A 527 -35.11 -15.82 4.34
CA GLY A 527 -36.26 -15.63 3.47
C GLY A 527 -36.20 -14.38 2.58
N ASP A 528 -35.07 -13.65 2.55
CA ASP A 528 -34.84 -12.54 1.61
C ASP A 528 -34.19 -13.06 0.32
N GLU A 529 -34.98 -13.77 -0.47
CA GLU A 529 -34.54 -14.37 -1.75
C GLU A 529 -34.03 -13.31 -2.74
N LYS A 530 -34.56 -12.08 -2.65
CA LYS A 530 -34.14 -10.96 -3.50
C LYS A 530 -32.72 -10.52 -3.16
N ARG A 531 -32.43 -10.25 -1.88
CA ARG A 531 -31.08 -9.85 -1.46
C ARG A 531 -30.09 -11.01 -1.65
N ALA A 532 -30.51 -12.25 -1.38
CA ALA A 532 -29.70 -13.44 -1.64
C ALA A 532 -29.27 -13.53 -3.11
N SER A 533 -30.21 -13.39 -4.04
CA SER A 533 -29.93 -13.44 -5.48
C SER A 533 -29.08 -12.25 -5.95
N GLN A 534 -29.29 -11.05 -5.40
CA GLN A 534 -28.43 -9.89 -5.69
C GLN A 534 -26.96 -10.14 -5.30
N LEU A 535 -26.72 -10.66 -4.09
CA LEU A 535 -25.37 -10.95 -3.61
C LEU A 535 -24.71 -12.10 -4.39
N ALA A 536 -25.49 -13.13 -4.76
CA ALA A 536 -25.02 -14.21 -5.62
C ALA A 536 -24.60 -13.68 -6.99
N ASN A 537 -25.44 -12.89 -7.67
CA ASN A 537 -25.11 -12.29 -8.96
C ASN A 537 -23.91 -11.34 -8.87
N ALA A 538 -23.79 -10.58 -7.78
CA ALA A 538 -22.63 -9.73 -7.53
C ALA A 538 -21.34 -10.56 -7.43
N LEU A 539 -21.37 -11.69 -6.73
CA LEU A 539 -20.25 -12.62 -6.63
C LEU A 539 -19.83 -13.12 -8.02
N CYS A 540 -20.78 -13.59 -8.84
CA CYS A 540 -20.53 -14.10 -10.19
C CYS A 540 -19.84 -13.08 -11.08
N LYS A 541 -20.36 -11.85 -11.05
CA LYS A 541 -19.92 -10.75 -11.91
C LYS A 541 -18.56 -10.21 -11.48
N LEU A 542 -18.37 -10.03 -10.17
CA LEU A 542 -17.15 -9.42 -9.63
C LEU A 542 -16.00 -10.41 -9.52
N PHE A 543 -16.31 -11.70 -9.34
CA PHE A 543 -15.34 -12.78 -9.14
C PHE A 543 -15.67 -14.01 -10.01
N PRO A 544 -15.37 -13.99 -11.32
CA PRO A 544 -15.77 -15.03 -12.29
C PRO A 544 -15.18 -16.43 -12.09
N ALA A 545 -14.36 -16.62 -11.05
CA ALA A 545 -13.79 -17.92 -10.68
C ALA A 545 -14.33 -18.42 -9.32
N SER A 546 -15.40 -17.78 -8.81
CA SER A 546 -15.98 -18.06 -7.49
C SER A 546 -17.32 -18.79 -7.56
N ASP A 547 -17.71 -19.30 -8.73
CA ASP A 547 -18.95 -20.09 -8.90
C ASP A 547 -18.96 -21.31 -7.95
N LEU A 548 -17.84 -22.04 -7.88
CA LEU A 548 -17.62 -23.15 -6.93
C LEU A 548 -17.79 -22.71 -5.47
N THR A 549 -17.34 -21.50 -5.12
CA THR A 549 -17.46 -20.97 -3.76
C THR A 549 -18.94 -20.77 -3.38
N LEU A 550 -19.76 -20.30 -4.31
CA LEU A 550 -21.20 -20.15 -4.10
C LEU A 550 -21.88 -21.52 -3.93
N ILE A 551 -21.61 -22.47 -4.84
CA ILE A 551 -22.20 -23.81 -4.79
C ILE A 551 -21.87 -24.52 -3.49
N GLN A 552 -20.58 -24.53 -3.09
CA GLN A 552 -20.16 -25.14 -1.84
C GLN A 552 -20.89 -24.52 -0.63
N SER A 553 -21.13 -23.20 -0.67
CA SER A 553 -21.89 -22.50 0.37
C SER A 553 -23.35 -22.94 0.39
N MET A 554 -23.99 -23.06 -0.78
CA MET A 554 -25.38 -23.53 -0.93
C MET A 554 -25.56 -24.98 -0.49
N GLU A 555 -24.70 -25.90 -0.92
CA GLU A 555 -24.71 -27.31 -0.50
C GLU A 555 -24.53 -27.48 1.01
N PHE A 556 -23.69 -26.64 1.62
CA PHE A 556 -23.56 -26.60 3.07
C PHE A 556 -24.88 -26.18 3.73
N VAL A 557 -25.51 -25.09 3.25
CA VAL A 557 -26.75 -24.59 3.83
C VAL A 557 -27.92 -25.55 3.60
N GLN A 558 -28.05 -26.19 2.43
CA GLN A 558 -29.09 -27.20 2.17
C GLN A 558 -29.01 -28.38 3.14
N ARG A 559 -27.80 -28.80 3.54
CA ARG A 559 -27.63 -29.88 4.54
C ARG A 559 -28.03 -29.45 5.95
N VAL A 560 -27.81 -28.18 6.29
CA VAL A 560 -27.97 -27.64 7.65
C VAL A 560 -29.37 -27.07 7.88
N SER A 561 -29.95 -26.47 6.84
CA SER A 561 -31.26 -25.79 6.83
C SER A 561 -32.02 -26.20 5.56
N PRO A 562 -32.58 -27.42 5.49
CA PRO A 562 -33.21 -27.96 4.27
C PRO A 562 -34.46 -27.20 3.82
N ALA A 563 -35.06 -26.41 4.71
CA ALA A 563 -36.22 -25.56 4.44
C ALA A 563 -35.85 -24.16 3.91
N ALA A 564 -34.58 -23.91 3.58
CA ALA A 564 -34.15 -22.65 3.01
C ALA A 564 -34.81 -22.40 1.64
N GLY A 565 -35.09 -21.12 1.32
CA GLY A 565 -35.61 -20.70 0.02
C GLY A 565 -34.61 -20.94 -1.11
N PHE A 566 -34.89 -20.43 -2.31
CA PHE A 566 -33.99 -20.63 -3.46
C PHE A 566 -33.08 -19.41 -3.71
N ILE A 567 -31.93 -19.65 -4.33
CA ILE A 567 -31.07 -18.59 -4.90
C ILE A 567 -31.16 -18.72 -6.41
N VAL A 568 -31.57 -17.64 -7.08
CA VAL A 568 -31.56 -17.56 -8.54
C VAL A 568 -30.34 -16.74 -8.94
N SER A 569 -29.43 -17.34 -9.71
CA SER A 569 -28.22 -16.65 -10.12
C SER A 569 -27.60 -17.23 -11.39
N ASP A 570 -27.04 -16.36 -12.23
CA ASP A 570 -26.30 -16.73 -13.45
C ASP A 570 -25.11 -17.66 -13.15
N CYS A 571 -24.54 -17.65 -11.92
CA CYS A 571 -23.54 -18.64 -11.52
C CYS A 571 -24.10 -20.06 -11.48
N VAL A 572 -25.30 -20.19 -10.91
CA VAL A 572 -25.94 -21.50 -10.68
C VAL A 572 -26.35 -22.08 -12.02
N GLU A 573 -26.96 -21.27 -12.89
CA GLU A 573 -27.35 -21.69 -14.24
C GLU A 573 -26.18 -22.04 -15.18
N ARG A 574 -24.96 -21.55 -14.92
CA ARG A 574 -23.77 -21.87 -15.75
C ARG A 574 -23.15 -23.24 -15.45
N LEU A 575 -23.52 -23.85 -14.32
CA LEU A 575 -22.94 -25.10 -13.83
C LEU A 575 -23.92 -26.28 -13.84
N ASP A 576 -25.22 -26.01 -13.99
CA ASP A 576 -26.26 -26.97 -14.40
C ASP A 576 -26.21 -27.22 -15.93
#